data_AF-A0A5D2RPW2-F1
#
_entry.id   AF-A0A5D2RPW2-F1
#
_cell.length_a   1.000
_cell.length_b   1.000
_cell.length_c   1.000
_cell.angle_alpha   90.00
_cell.angle_beta   90.00
_cell.angle_gamma   90.00
#
_symmetry.space_group_name_H-M   'P 1'
#
loop_
_entity.id
_entity.type
_entity.pdbx_description
1 polymer ?
#
loop_
_entity_poly.entity_id
_entity_poly.type
_entity_poly.pdbx_seq_one_letter_code
_entity_poly.pdbx_strand_id
1 'polypeptide(L)'
;MRCPIQFQRWDGGDSTSEMEFSSIQYWIQVHNLLIKWLSRKNVEIIGARLRKVVEIDDDLVQNGTGRSFLRLKVELDLGRPLVEGF
;
A
#
# COMPACT_ATOMS: atom_id res chain seq x y z
N MET A 1 -3.92 -13.42 -15.73
CA MET A 1 -4.64 -12.44 -14.90
C MET A 1 -4.63 -12.91 -13.46
N ARG A 2 -4.01 -12.16 -12.54
CA ARG A 2 -4.26 -12.34 -11.10
C ARG A 2 -5.40 -11.38 -10.76
N CYS A 3 -6.58 -11.90 -10.45
CA CYS A 3 -7.69 -11.07 -9.99
C CYS A 3 -7.52 -10.86 -8.48
N PRO A 4 -7.32 -9.63 -8.01
CA PRO A 4 -7.36 -9.40 -6.59
C PRO A 4 -8.77 -9.61 -6.03
N ILE A 5 -8.85 -10.06 -4.78
CA ILE A 5 -10.10 -10.21 -4.04
C ILE A 5 -10.08 -9.20 -2.89
N GLN A 6 -11.14 -8.40 -2.78
CA GLN A 6 -11.34 -7.46 -1.70
C GLN A 6 -12.38 -7.97 -0.71
N PHE A 7 -12.06 -7.90 0.57
CA PHE A 7 -13.01 -8.12 1.65
C PHE A 7 -13.28 -6.80 2.35
N GLN A 8 -14.54 -6.56 2.68
CA GLN A 8 -14.96 -5.45 3.53
C GLN A 8 -15.80 -5.97 4.69
N ARG A 9 -15.61 -5.35 5.85
CA ARG A 9 -16.41 -5.64 7.02
C ARG A 9 -17.78 -5.01 6.83
N TRP A 10 -18.83 -5.80 7.01
CA TRP A 10 -20.20 -5.31 7.00
C TRP A 10 -20.66 -5.12 8.45
N ASP A 11 -20.92 -3.88 8.85
CA ASP A 11 -21.34 -3.53 10.21
C ASP A 11 -22.87 -3.44 10.36
N GLY A 12 -23.63 -3.88 9.35
CA GLY A 12 -25.09 -4.02 9.40
C GLY A 12 -25.90 -2.74 9.19
N GLY A 13 -25.23 -1.59 8.99
CA GLY A 13 -25.88 -0.30 8.71
C GLY A 13 -26.20 -0.06 7.23
N ASP A 14 -25.35 -0.57 6.34
CA ASP A 14 -25.45 -0.35 4.89
C ASP A 14 -26.07 -1.57 4.19
N SER A 15 -26.81 -1.36 3.11
CA SER A 15 -27.19 -2.46 2.21
C SER A 15 -25.97 -2.96 1.43
N THR A 16 -26.01 -4.20 0.91
CA THR A 16 -24.90 -4.74 0.10
C THR A 16 -24.59 -3.89 -1.14
N SER A 17 -25.56 -3.10 -1.62
CA SER A 17 -25.41 -2.21 -2.77
C SER A 17 -24.76 -0.88 -2.42
N GLU A 18 -24.75 -0.51 -1.15
CA GLU A 18 -24.12 0.71 -0.61
C GLU A 18 -22.65 0.48 -0.23
N MET A 19 -22.19 -0.77 -0.22
CA MET A 19 -20.80 -1.10 0.06
C MET A 19 -19.88 -0.64 -1.10
N GLU A 20 -18.86 0.15 -0.78
CA GLU A 20 -18.00 0.82 -1.76
C GLU A 20 -16.76 0.01 -2.13
N PHE A 21 -16.77 -0.70 -3.25
CA PHE A 21 -15.63 -1.49 -3.75
C PHE A 21 -14.77 -0.76 -4.80
N SER A 22 -14.79 0.57 -4.81
CA SER A 22 -14.07 1.39 -5.79
C SER A 22 -12.55 1.46 -5.56
N SER A 23 -12.08 1.10 -4.37
CA SER A 23 -10.66 1.08 -4.02
C SER A 23 -10.31 -0.10 -3.13
N ILE A 24 -9.04 -0.51 -3.16
CA ILE A 24 -8.52 -1.62 -2.36
C ILE A 24 -7.19 -1.26 -1.71
N GLN A 25 -6.96 -1.78 -0.51
CA GLN A 25 -5.72 -1.56 0.23
C GLN A 25 -4.78 -2.78 0.13
N TYR A 26 -3.52 -2.54 -0.24
CA TYR A 26 -2.48 -3.57 -0.22
C TYR A 26 -1.20 -3.10 0.45
N TRP A 27 -0.52 -4.06 1.06
CA TRP A 27 0.89 -3.93 1.37
C TRP A 27 1.71 -4.08 0.10
N ILE A 28 2.52 -3.07 -0.20
CA ILE A 28 3.50 -3.11 -1.28
C ILE A 28 4.90 -3.08 -0.71
N GLN A 29 5.84 -3.63 -1.46
CA GLN A 29 7.26 -3.58 -1.16
C GLN A 29 7.99 -2.82 -2.25
N VAL A 30 8.84 -1.89 -1.84
CA VAL A 30 9.70 -1.12 -2.73
C VAL A 30 11.12 -1.62 -2.57
N HIS A 31 11.61 -2.28 -3.62
CA HIS A 31 12.92 -2.90 -3.67
C HIS A 31 13.95 -2.01 -4.38
N ASN A 32 15.21 -2.45 -4.39
CA ASN A 32 16.32 -1.82 -5.09
C ASN A 32 16.62 -0.38 -4.62
N LEU A 33 16.42 -0.13 -3.33
CA LEU A 33 16.80 1.12 -2.67
C LEU A 33 18.11 0.93 -1.91
N LEU A 34 18.99 1.93 -1.99
CA LEU A 34 20.16 1.96 -1.12
C LEU A 34 19.72 2.05 0.35
N ILE A 35 20.49 1.47 1.27
CA ILE A 35 20.18 1.47 2.71
C ILE A 35 19.90 2.89 3.23
N LYS A 36 20.68 3.89 2.80
CA LYS A 36 20.49 5.31 3.16
C LYS A 36 19.12 5.88 2.73
N TRP A 37 18.42 5.21 1.82
CA TRP A 37 17.11 5.61 1.35
C TRP A 37 15.96 4.87 2.04
N LEU A 38 16.24 3.89 2.90
CA LEU A 38 15.26 3.18 3.71
C LEU A 38 14.86 4.02 4.93
N SER A 39 14.22 5.17 4.70
CA SER A 39 13.79 6.10 5.76
C SER A 39 12.31 6.42 5.63
N ARG A 40 11.66 6.76 6.76
CA ARG A 40 10.25 7.19 6.78
C ARG A 40 9.97 8.32 5.80
N LYS A 41 10.85 9.32 5.75
CA LYS A 41 10.74 10.46 4.82
C LYS A 41 10.66 10.00 3.35
N ASN A 42 11.45 9.00 2.97
CA ASN A 42 11.41 8.48 1.60
C ASN A 42 10.18 7.63 1.35
N VAL A 43 9.69 6.88 2.35
CA VAL A 43 8.40 6.18 2.25
C VAL A 43 7.28 7.17 1.95
N GLU A 44 7.23 8.31 2.65
CA GLU A 44 6.24 9.35 2.42
C GLU A 44 6.32 9.92 1.00
N ILE A 45 7.52 10.19 0.50
CA ILE A 45 7.73 10.69 -0.88
C ILE A 45 7.25 9.66 -1.91
N ILE A 46 7.62 8.39 -1.75
CA ILE A 46 7.23 7.32 -2.67
C ILE A 46 5.73 7.09 -2.60
N GLY A 47 5.19 7.03 -1.38
CA GLY A 47 3.79 6.84 -1.11
C GLY A 47 2.89 7.97 -1.61
N ALA A 48 3.37 9.22 -1.57
CA ALA A 48 2.67 10.36 -2.17
C ALA A 48 2.48 10.20 -3.69
N ARG A 49 3.41 9.52 -4.38
CA ARG A 49 3.25 9.21 -5.81
C ARG A 49 2.25 8.08 -6.07
N LEU A 50 2.01 7.23 -5.08
CA LEU A 50 1.06 6.11 -5.13
C LEU A 50 -0.34 6.52 -4.65
N ARG A 51 -0.63 7.83 -4.68
CA ARG A 51 -1.88 8.53 -4.31
C ARG A 51 -2.17 8.58 -2.82
N LYS A 52 -2.31 7.44 -2.14
CA LYS A 52 -2.70 7.41 -0.73
C LYS A 52 -1.96 6.34 0.06
N VAL A 53 -1.13 6.80 0.99
CA VAL A 53 -0.52 5.95 2.02
C VAL A 53 -1.51 5.80 3.16
N VAL A 54 -1.84 4.56 3.49
CA VAL A 54 -2.71 4.22 4.62
C VAL A 54 -1.86 3.98 5.85
N GLU A 55 -0.75 3.28 5.68
CA GLU A 55 0.09 2.81 6.79
C GLU A 55 1.53 2.65 6.32
N ILE A 56 2.48 2.90 7.22
CA ILE A 56 3.90 2.66 7.01
C ILE A 56 4.30 1.58 8.00
N ASP A 57 5.05 0.58 7.53
CA ASP A 57 5.59 -0.45 8.42
C ASP A 57 6.59 0.20 9.40
N ASP A 58 6.19 0.33 10.68
CA ASP A 58 6.97 1.06 11.68
C ASP A 58 8.29 0.35 12.05
N ASP A 59 8.40 -0.95 11.75
CA ASP A 59 9.65 -1.69 11.90
C ASP A 59 10.72 -1.27 10.87
N LEU A 60 10.39 -0.39 9.91
CA LEU A 60 11.36 0.27 9.05
C LEU A 60 12.32 1.16 9.85
N VAL A 61 11.87 1.69 10.98
CA VAL A 61 12.58 2.69 11.79
C VAL A 61 13.25 2.06 13.02
N GLN A 62 12.67 0.96 13.53
CA GLN A 62 13.22 0.27 14.69
C GLN A 62 14.03 -0.95 14.25
N ASN A 63 15.34 -0.89 14.53
CA ASN A 63 16.21 -2.05 14.73
C ASN A 63 16.90 -2.69 13.51
N GLY A 64 17.57 -1.91 12.65
CA GLY A 64 18.73 -2.42 11.89
C GLY A 64 18.51 -3.78 11.19
N THR A 65 17.29 -4.03 10.71
CA THR A 65 16.75 -5.39 10.50
C THR A 65 17.29 -6.09 9.25
N GLY A 66 18.35 -5.56 8.64
CA GLY A 66 18.98 -6.13 7.43
C GLY A 66 18.07 -6.14 6.20
N ARG A 67 16.92 -5.45 6.23
CA ARG A 67 15.94 -5.41 5.14
C ARG A 67 16.47 -4.54 4.01
N SER A 68 16.29 -4.97 2.77
CA SER A 68 16.68 -4.23 1.55
C SER A 68 15.50 -3.52 0.86
N PHE A 69 14.34 -3.44 1.53
CA PHE A 69 13.10 -2.91 0.96
C PHE A 69 12.33 -2.04 1.95
N LEU A 70 11.55 -1.09 1.41
CA LEU A 70 10.52 -0.37 2.15
C LEU A 70 9.20 -1.12 2.03
N ARG A 71 8.39 -1.12 3.10
CA ARG A 71 7.04 -1.68 3.08
C ARG A 71 6.03 -0.64 3.52
N LEU A 72 5.00 -0.45 2.72
CA LEU A 72 3.92 0.49 3.01
C LEU A 72 2.58 -0.06 2.53
N LYS A 73 1.52 0.34 3.21
CA LYS A 73 0.15 0.04 2.83
C LYS A 73 -0.40 1.20 2.04
N VAL A 74 -0.87 0.91 0.83
CA VAL A 74 -1.43 1.92 -0.09
C VAL A 74 -2.87 1.57 -0.42
N GLU A 75 -3.67 2.60 -0.66
CA GLU A 75 -5.02 2.46 -1.21
C GLU A 75 -4.96 2.74 -2.71
N LEU A 76 -5.31 1.73 -3.50
CA LEU A 76 -5.34 1.79 -4.96
C LEU A 76 -6.79 1.94 -5.43
N ASP A 77 -6.99 2.90 -6.32
CA ASP A 77 -8.23 3.10 -7.06
C ASP A 77 -8.32 2.04 -8.17
N LEU A 78 -9.37 1.20 -8.15
CA LEU A 78 -9.54 0.14 -9.14
C LEU A 78 -9.87 0.67 -10.55
N GLY A 79 -10.39 1.90 -10.64
CA GLY A 79 -10.58 2.59 -11.92
C GLY A 79 -9.28 3.12 -12.54
N ARG A 80 -8.18 3.16 -11.76
CA ARG A 80 -6.86 3.60 -12.21
C ARG A 80 -5.78 2.65 -11.68
N PRO A 81 -5.70 1.43 -12.24
CA PRO A 81 -4.75 0.43 -11.80
C PRO A 81 -3.31 0.90 -11.98
N LEU A 82 -2.40 0.34 -11.19
CA LEU A 82 -0.96 0.52 -11.41
C LEU A 82 -0.59 -0.02 -12.79
N VAL A 83 0.26 0.72 -13.50
CA VAL A 83 0.79 0.28 -14.78
C VAL A 83 1.60 -1.00 -14.55
N GLU A 84 1.22 -2.08 -15.23
CA GLU A 84 1.96 -3.34 -15.21
C GLU A 84 3.16 -3.28 -16.16
N GLY A 85 4.27 -3.92 -15.78
CA GLY A 85 5.46 -4.06 -16.61
C GLY A 85 6.61 -3.10 -16.23
N PHE A 86 7.67 -3.68 -15.66
CA PHE A 86 9.02 -3.13 -15.65
C PHE A 86 9.99 -4.26 -16.01
#